data_AF-A0A0G1K5D8-F1
#
_entry.id   AF-A0A0G1K5D8-F1
#
_cell.length_a   1.000
_cell.length_b   1.000
_cell.length_c   1.000
_cell.angle_alpha   90.00
_cell.angle_beta   90.00
_cell.angle_gamma   90.00
#
_symmetry.space_group_name_H-M   'P 1'
#
loop_
_entity.id
_entity.type
_entity.pdbx_description
1 polymer ?
#
loop_
_entity_poly.entity_id
_entity_poly.type
_entity_poly.pdbx_seq_one_letter_code
_entity_poly.pdbx_strand_id
1 'polypeptide(L)'
;MHNQEISKILFELAELYEMKNVPFKPRALLRASETIDSLGEDVADIYKKGEIKALENIPGVGRGIAEKIEEYLKTGHIKEYEHMKKKMPVDIAGLSSIEGVGPKLINLLYTRLRIRTVSDLEKAAKEGKLRNLPRMGEKLEQKILKGIEFKYEGGGRFALGEVLPLSREIKARLLKVKGVGAVEVAIRTSGRGC
;
A
#
# COMPACT_ATOMS: atom_id res chain seq x y z
N MET A 1 16.74 0.08 5.33
CA MET A 1 15.92 0.92 6.23
C MET A 1 14.75 0.07 6.68
N HIS A 2 14.67 -0.23 7.97
CA HIS A 2 13.64 -1.14 8.50
C HIS A 2 12.25 -0.51 8.49
N ASN A 3 12.18 0.83 8.45
CA ASN A 3 10.94 1.62 8.47
C ASN A 3 9.95 1.18 7.40
N GLN A 4 10.40 1.05 6.14
CA GLN A 4 9.53 0.68 5.03
C GLN A 4 9.01 -0.75 5.14
N GLU A 5 9.79 -1.66 5.74
CA GLU A 5 9.35 -3.04 5.93
C GLU A 5 8.35 -3.14 7.07
N ILE A 6 8.63 -2.47 8.19
CA ILE A 6 7.74 -2.39 9.34
C ILE A 6 6.43 -1.70 8.95
N SER A 7 6.48 -0.59 8.21
CA SER A 7 5.29 0.14 7.77
C SER A 7 4.39 -0.76 6.91
N LYS A 8 4.98 -1.51 5.97
CA LYS A 8 4.25 -2.48 5.14
C LYS A 8 3.60 -3.59 5.96
N ILE A 9 4.34 -4.19 6.90
CA ILE A 9 3.78 -5.26 7.73
C ILE A 9 2.64 -4.75 8.62
N LEU A 10 2.79 -3.56 9.20
CA LEU A 10 1.73 -2.93 10.02
C LEU A 10 0.50 -2.58 9.18
N PHE A 11 0.71 -2.09 7.95
CA PHE A 11 -0.37 -1.83 6.99
C PHE A 11 -1.14 -3.10 6.64
N GLU A 12 -0.44 -4.17 6.23
CA GLU A 12 -1.08 -5.44 5.90
C GLU A 12 -1.80 -6.06 7.11
N LEU A 13 -1.23 -5.93 8.32
CA LEU A 13 -1.92 -6.30 9.56
C LEU A 13 -3.21 -5.50 9.77
N ALA A 14 -3.19 -4.18 9.51
CA ALA A 14 -4.36 -3.33 9.61
C ALA A 14 -5.47 -3.82 8.68
N GLU A 15 -5.13 -4.10 7.41
CA GLU A 15 -6.07 -4.61 6.41
C GLU A 15 -6.65 -5.96 6.83
N LEU A 16 -5.82 -6.91 7.28
CA LEU A 16 -6.26 -8.21 7.80
C LEU A 16 -7.25 -8.08 8.97
N TYR A 17 -6.98 -7.16 9.89
CA TYR A 17 -7.89 -6.89 11.00
C TYR A 17 -9.19 -6.22 10.56
N GLU A 18 -9.14 -5.36 9.55
CA GLU A 18 -10.33 -4.73 8.98
C GLU A 18 -11.21 -5.76 8.27
N MET A 19 -10.61 -6.73 7.56
CA MET A 19 -11.36 -7.85 6.96
C MET A 19 -12.09 -8.68 8.02
N LYS A 20 -11.52 -8.83 9.22
CA LYS A 20 -12.13 -9.50 10.36
C LYS A 20 -13.15 -8.64 11.12
N ASN A 21 -13.43 -7.42 10.66
CA ASN A 21 -14.31 -6.44 11.33
C ASN A 21 -13.93 -6.17 12.78
N VAL A 22 -12.63 -6.22 13.13
CA VAL A 22 -12.19 -5.88 14.49
C VAL A 22 -12.26 -4.35 14.66
N PRO A 23 -13.01 -3.82 15.63
CA PRO A 23 -13.11 -2.39 15.84
C PRO A 23 -11.81 -1.83 16.45
N PHE A 24 -11.52 -0.55 16.16
CA PHE A 24 -10.41 0.25 16.69
C PHE A 24 -8.98 -0.20 16.30
N LYS A 25 -8.65 -1.49 16.31
CA LYS A 25 -7.29 -2.01 16.01
C LYS A 25 -6.77 -1.63 14.61
N PRO A 26 -7.55 -1.74 13.50
CA PRO A 26 -7.07 -1.39 12.17
C PRO A 26 -6.60 0.07 12.06
N ARG A 27 -7.35 0.99 12.67
CA ARG A 27 -7.04 2.43 12.62
C ARG A 27 -5.75 2.78 13.35
N ALA A 28 -5.48 2.11 14.47
CA ALA A 28 -4.24 2.31 15.21
C ALA A 28 -3.02 1.80 14.43
N LEU A 29 -3.12 0.62 13.83
CA LEU A 29 -2.06 0.04 13.00
C LEU A 29 -1.78 0.86 11.74
N LEU A 30 -2.83 1.38 11.09
CA LEU A 30 -2.70 2.24 9.91
C LEU A 30 -1.97 3.53 10.26
N ARG A 31 -2.36 4.21 11.35
CA ARG A 31 -1.66 5.41 11.81
C ARG A 31 -0.20 5.13 12.15
N ALA A 32 0.08 4.03 12.85
CA ALA A 32 1.45 3.66 13.16
C ALA A 32 2.29 3.38 11.90
N SER A 33 1.70 2.71 10.89
CA SER A 33 2.33 2.48 9.59
C SER A 33 2.70 3.81 8.92
N GLU A 34 1.77 4.76 8.82
CA GLU A 34 2.00 6.07 8.22
C GLU A 34 3.07 6.88 8.96
N THR A 35 3.04 6.88 10.31
CA THR A 35 4.06 7.57 11.11
C THR A 35 5.45 6.95 10.90
N ILE A 36 5.54 5.62 10.83
CA ILE A 36 6.81 4.91 10.62
C ILE A 36 7.35 5.10 9.21
N ASP A 37 6.47 5.16 8.20
CA ASP A 37 6.88 5.39 6.82
C ASP A 37 7.42 6.81 6.61
N SER A 38 6.84 7.79 7.30
CA SER A 38 7.25 9.20 7.26
C SER A 38 8.39 9.57 8.22
N LEU A 39 8.84 8.62 9.04
CA LEU A 39 9.91 8.81 10.02
C LEU A 39 11.27 8.95 9.32
N GLY A 40 11.95 10.07 9.58
CA GLY A 40 13.28 10.36 9.03
C GLY A 40 14.44 9.58 9.68
N GLU A 41 14.26 9.12 10.91
CA GLU A 41 15.22 8.24 11.62
C GLU A 41 14.79 6.76 11.50
N ASP A 42 15.75 5.82 11.44
CA ASP A 42 15.44 4.39 11.44
C ASP A 42 14.86 3.95 12.79
N VAL A 43 13.77 3.20 12.77
CA VAL A 43 13.09 2.66 13.95
C VAL A 43 14.04 1.81 14.79
N ALA A 44 15.00 1.11 14.17
CA ALA A 44 16.02 0.35 14.88
C ALA A 44 16.92 1.24 15.74
N ASP A 45 17.23 2.45 15.29
CA ASP A 45 18.08 3.39 16.04
C ASP A 45 17.31 4.08 17.17
N ILE A 46 16.02 4.36 16.97
CA ILE A 46 15.11 4.80 18.03
C ILE A 46 15.02 3.74 19.12
N TYR A 47 14.87 2.47 18.74
CA TYR A 47 14.83 1.35 19.67
C TYR A 47 16.14 1.20 20.47
N LYS A 48 17.31 1.40 19.86
CA LYS A 48 18.59 1.37 20.59
C LYS A 48 18.73 2.46 21.65
N LYS A 49 18.09 3.62 21.47
CA LYS A 49 18.20 4.78 22.37
C LYS A 49 17.37 4.62 23.66
N GLY A 50 16.28 3.85 23.63
CA GLY A 50 15.38 3.75 24.79
C GLY A 50 14.37 2.60 24.74
N GLU A 51 14.67 1.56 23.96
CA GLU A 51 13.90 0.33 23.82
C GLU A 51 12.41 0.60 23.51
N ILE A 52 11.49 -0.09 24.19
CA ILE A 52 10.05 0.03 23.99
C ILE A 52 9.54 1.44 24.30
N LYS A 53 10.09 2.11 25.34
CA LYS A 53 9.64 3.46 25.73
C LYS A 53 9.91 4.49 24.65
N ALA A 54 11.04 4.36 23.94
CA ALA A 54 11.35 5.23 22.81
C ALA A 54 10.36 5.02 21.65
N LEU A 55 9.92 3.78 21.41
CA LEU A 55 8.90 3.47 20.40
C LEU A 55 7.52 4.01 20.80
N GLU A 56 7.14 3.94 22.07
CA GLU A 56 5.87 4.49 22.58
C GLU A 56 5.76 6.01 22.47
N ASN A 57 6.90 6.72 22.40
CA ASN A 57 6.92 8.16 22.17
C ASN A 57 6.54 8.54 20.73
N ILE A 58 6.53 7.58 19.79
CA ILE A 58 6.17 7.81 18.41
C ILE A 58 4.64 8.03 18.32
N PRO A 59 4.16 9.12 17.69
CA PRO A 59 2.74 9.38 17.54
C PRO A 59 1.99 8.23 16.85
N GLY A 60 1.00 7.66 17.54
CA GLY A 60 0.20 6.54 17.02
C GLY A 60 0.77 5.15 17.31
N VAL A 61 1.96 5.05 17.91
CA VAL A 61 2.54 3.77 18.39
C VAL A 61 2.20 3.60 19.87
N GLY A 62 1.23 2.74 20.16
CA GLY A 62 0.95 2.31 21.53
C GLY A 62 1.78 1.09 21.93
N ARG A 63 1.71 0.69 23.21
CA ARG A 63 2.43 -0.46 23.77
C ARG A 63 2.35 -1.73 22.93
N GLY A 64 1.15 -2.14 22.51
CA GLY A 64 0.96 -3.34 21.70
C GLY A 64 1.52 -3.25 20.27
N ILE A 65 1.77 -2.04 19.75
CA ILE A 65 2.46 -1.83 18.46
C ILE A 65 3.96 -1.78 18.68
N ALA A 66 4.43 -1.14 19.76
CA ALA A 66 5.84 -1.13 20.15
C ALA A 66 6.37 -2.56 20.39
N GLU A 67 5.60 -3.42 21.06
CA GLU A 67 5.94 -4.84 21.27
C GLU A 67 6.07 -5.60 19.94
N LYS A 68 5.23 -5.30 18.94
CA LYS A 68 5.30 -5.91 17.59
C LYS A 68 6.52 -5.45 16.80
N ILE A 69 6.84 -4.17 16.91
CA ILE A 69 8.03 -3.59 16.29
C ILE A 69 9.28 -4.20 16.92
N GLU A 70 9.32 -4.32 18.24
CA GLU A 70 10.40 -4.99 18.95
C GLU A 70 10.54 -6.46 18.51
N GLU A 71 9.42 -7.19 18.40
CA GLU A 71 9.42 -8.56 17.89
C GLU A 71 10.08 -8.62 16.51
N TYR A 72 9.67 -7.76 15.57
CA TYR A 72 10.26 -7.68 14.24
C TYR A 72 11.76 -7.38 14.28
N LEU A 73 12.20 -6.43 15.12
CA LEU A 73 13.62 -6.07 15.24
C LEU A 73 14.47 -7.22 15.83
N LYS A 74 13.91 -8.05 16.71
CA LYS A 74 14.63 -9.16 17.35
C LYS A 74 14.63 -10.45 16.52
N THR A 75 13.50 -10.79 15.90
CA THR A 75 13.31 -12.09 15.23
C THR A 75 13.31 -11.98 13.71
N GLY A 76 13.15 -10.76 13.16
CA GLY A 76 12.91 -10.52 11.73
C GLY A 76 11.47 -10.76 11.28
N HIS A 77 10.60 -11.30 12.13
CA HIS A 77 9.24 -11.72 11.76
C HIS A 77 8.23 -11.50 12.89
N ILE A 78 7.00 -11.08 12.54
CA ILE A 78 5.91 -10.92 13.51
C ILE A 78 5.05 -12.19 13.49
N LYS A 79 5.03 -12.96 14.58
CA LYS A 79 4.29 -14.24 14.65
C LYS A 79 2.82 -14.11 14.28
N GLU A 80 2.19 -13.03 14.72
CA GLU A 80 0.78 -12.79 14.42
C GLU A 80 0.54 -12.54 12.93
N TYR A 81 1.43 -11.79 12.28
CA TYR A 81 1.36 -11.54 10.83
C TYR A 81 1.47 -12.84 10.04
N GLU A 82 2.45 -13.69 10.36
CA GLU A 82 2.60 -14.99 9.70
C GLU A 82 1.38 -15.89 9.90
N HIS A 83 0.84 -15.93 11.12
CA HIS A 83 -0.33 -16.73 11.43
C HIS A 83 -1.57 -16.26 10.65
N MET A 84 -1.75 -14.95 10.48
CA MET A 84 -2.84 -14.42 9.68
C MET A 84 -2.63 -14.64 8.18
N LYS A 85 -1.41 -14.47 7.68
CA LYS A 85 -1.05 -14.74 6.27
C LYS A 85 -1.24 -16.21 5.88
N LYS A 86 -0.96 -17.15 6.80
CA LYS A 86 -1.25 -18.59 6.61
C LYS A 86 -2.76 -18.88 6.51
N LYS A 87 -3.60 -18.16 7.26
CA LYS A 87 -5.05 -18.33 7.23
C LYS A 87 -5.69 -17.73 5.97
N MET A 88 -5.13 -16.65 5.44
CA MET A 88 -5.60 -15.96 4.25
C MET A 88 -4.41 -15.64 3.33
N PRO A 89 -4.02 -16.58 2.44
CA PRO A 89 -2.94 -16.36 1.48
C PRO A 89 -3.43 -15.49 0.32
N VAL A 90 -3.71 -14.22 0.64
CA VAL A 90 -4.16 -13.19 -0.30
C VAL A 90 -3.06 -12.16 -0.45
N ASP A 91 -2.82 -11.73 -1.68
CA ASP A 91 -1.91 -10.62 -1.98
C ASP A 91 -2.62 -9.29 -1.69
N ILE A 92 -2.68 -8.93 -0.41
CA ILE A 92 -3.44 -7.76 0.03
C ILE A 92 -2.80 -6.48 -0.51
N ALA A 93 -1.47 -6.34 -0.37
CA ALA A 93 -0.74 -5.19 -0.90
C ALA A 93 -0.93 -5.02 -2.42
N GLY A 94 -0.90 -6.13 -3.17
CA GLY A 94 -1.14 -6.09 -4.61
C GLY A 94 -2.57 -5.69 -4.96
N LEU A 95 -3.57 -6.14 -4.20
CA LEU A 95 -4.97 -5.81 -4.45
C LEU A 95 -5.33 -4.40 -3.97
N SER A 96 -4.85 -3.96 -2.80
CA SER A 96 -5.16 -2.65 -2.23
C SER A 96 -4.51 -1.49 -2.97
N SER A 97 -3.43 -1.75 -3.72
CA SER A 97 -2.86 -0.78 -4.65
C SER A 97 -3.78 -0.43 -5.83
N ILE A 98 -4.82 -1.23 -6.10
CA ILE A 98 -5.76 -0.98 -7.20
C ILE A 98 -6.82 0.01 -6.72
N GLU A 99 -7.03 1.08 -7.48
CA GLU A 99 -8.00 2.10 -7.12
C GLU A 99 -9.41 1.51 -6.98
N GLY A 100 -10.05 1.75 -5.83
CA GLY A 100 -11.38 1.24 -5.53
C GLY A 100 -11.41 -0.16 -4.92
N VAL A 101 -10.26 -0.82 -4.75
CA VAL A 101 -10.14 -2.11 -4.06
C VAL A 101 -9.69 -1.88 -2.62
N GLY A 102 -10.65 -1.79 -1.70
CA GLY A 102 -10.37 -1.69 -0.27
C GLY A 102 -10.41 -3.04 0.46
N PRO A 103 -9.96 -3.11 1.72
CA PRO A 103 -9.89 -4.35 2.51
C PRO A 103 -11.24 -5.07 2.63
N LYS A 104 -12.36 -4.33 2.75
CA LYS A 104 -13.71 -4.91 2.76
C LYS A 104 -14.07 -5.60 1.45
N LEU A 105 -13.64 -5.03 0.32
CA LEU A 105 -13.87 -5.61 -0.99
C LEU A 105 -12.96 -6.82 -1.20
N ILE A 106 -11.70 -6.75 -0.80
CA ILE A 106 -10.75 -7.89 -0.83
C ILE A 106 -11.32 -9.07 -0.04
N ASN A 107 -11.88 -8.85 1.14
CA ASN A 107 -12.53 -9.90 1.92
C ASN A 107 -13.72 -10.53 1.17
N LEU A 108 -14.54 -9.70 0.52
CA LEU A 108 -15.68 -10.16 -0.28
C LEU A 108 -15.21 -11.00 -1.48
N LEU A 109 -14.20 -10.53 -2.21
CA LEU A 109 -13.59 -11.20 -3.36
C LEU A 109 -13.00 -12.56 -2.95
N TYR A 110 -12.29 -12.62 -1.83
CA TYR A 110 -11.74 -13.86 -1.30
C TYR A 110 -12.84 -14.81 -0.84
N THR A 111 -13.87 -14.33 -0.13
CA THR A 111 -14.92 -15.19 0.43
C THR A 111 -15.86 -15.74 -0.66
N ARG A 112 -16.18 -14.93 -1.68
CA ARG A 112 -17.15 -15.28 -2.73
C ARG A 112 -16.52 -15.91 -3.96
N LEU A 113 -15.39 -15.39 -4.42
CA LEU A 113 -14.74 -15.79 -5.67
C LEU A 113 -13.38 -16.46 -5.46
N ARG A 114 -12.90 -16.57 -4.21
CA ARG A 114 -11.58 -17.14 -3.87
C ARG A 114 -10.42 -16.48 -4.60
N ILE A 115 -10.58 -15.21 -4.99
CA ILE A 115 -9.55 -14.39 -5.63
C ILE A 115 -8.43 -14.12 -4.63
N ARG A 116 -7.19 -14.41 -5.02
CA ARG A 116 -6.00 -14.22 -4.17
C ARG A 116 -5.02 -13.21 -4.75
N THR A 117 -5.00 -13.06 -6.07
CA THR A 117 -4.01 -12.24 -6.77
C THR A 117 -4.67 -11.22 -7.69
N VAL A 118 -3.90 -10.22 -8.13
CA VAL A 118 -4.34 -9.24 -9.13
C VAL A 118 -4.75 -9.91 -10.45
N SER A 119 -4.01 -10.94 -10.88
CA SER A 119 -4.35 -11.72 -12.08
C SER A 119 -5.71 -12.43 -11.94
N ASP A 120 -6.03 -12.97 -10.76
CA ASP A 120 -7.33 -13.60 -10.53
C ASP A 120 -8.45 -12.56 -10.56
N LEU A 121 -8.18 -11.37 -10.02
CA LEU A 121 -9.12 -10.25 -10.04
C LEU A 121 -9.40 -9.78 -11.48
N GLU A 122 -8.37 -9.67 -12.30
CA GLU A 122 -8.49 -9.28 -13.71
C GLU A 122 -9.35 -10.28 -14.50
N LYS A 123 -9.11 -11.58 -14.32
CA LYS A 123 -9.92 -12.63 -14.98
C LYS A 123 -11.38 -12.54 -14.55
N ALA A 124 -11.64 -12.44 -13.25
CA ALA A 124 -13.00 -12.33 -12.73
C ALA A 124 -13.71 -11.04 -13.20
N ALA A 125 -12.96 -9.95 -13.36
CA ALA A 125 -13.47 -8.69 -13.92
C ALA A 125 -13.82 -8.84 -15.40
N LYS A 126 -12.94 -9.43 -16.22
CA LYS A 126 -13.18 -9.65 -17.66
C LYS A 126 -14.35 -10.59 -17.92
N GLU A 127 -14.54 -11.58 -17.06
CA GLU A 127 -15.68 -12.49 -17.11
C GLU A 127 -16.99 -11.85 -16.59
N GLY A 128 -16.92 -10.63 -16.06
CA GLY A 128 -18.06 -9.90 -15.49
C GLY A 128 -18.69 -10.61 -14.30
N LYS A 129 -17.88 -11.34 -13.51
CA LYS A 129 -18.30 -11.98 -12.26
C LYS A 129 -18.38 -10.97 -11.11
N LEU A 130 -17.69 -9.82 -11.24
CA LEU A 130 -17.59 -8.80 -10.21
C LEU A 130 -18.91 -8.03 -10.02
N ARG A 131 -19.59 -7.61 -11.08
CA ARG A 131 -20.91 -6.95 -11.05
C ARG A 131 -22.03 -7.71 -10.32
N ASN A 132 -21.88 -9.02 -10.12
CA ASN A 132 -22.86 -9.84 -9.38
C ASN A 132 -22.66 -9.79 -7.86
N LEU A 133 -21.58 -9.16 -7.39
CA LEU A 133 -21.27 -9.09 -5.96
C LEU A 133 -21.94 -7.90 -5.28
N PRO A 134 -22.37 -8.04 -4.01
CA PRO A 134 -22.96 -6.94 -3.27
C PRO A 134 -21.97 -5.77 -3.13
N ARG A 135 -22.44 -4.54 -3.39
CA ARG A 135 -21.63 -3.31 -3.46
C ARG A 135 -20.66 -3.22 -4.64
N MET A 136 -20.76 -4.14 -5.59
CA MET A 136 -19.94 -4.19 -6.78
C MET A 136 -20.87 -4.02 -8.00
N GLY A 137 -20.83 -2.84 -8.60
CA GLY A 137 -21.60 -2.54 -9.80
C GLY A 137 -20.71 -2.38 -11.02
N GLU A 138 -21.31 -2.25 -12.20
CA GLU A 138 -20.57 -2.12 -13.47
C GLU A 138 -19.58 -0.95 -13.47
N LYS A 139 -19.95 0.18 -12.85
CA LYS A 139 -19.06 1.34 -12.72
C LYS A 139 -17.79 1.03 -11.92
N LEU A 140 -17.93 0.25 -10.85
CA LEU A 140 -16.80 -0.12 -9.99
C LEU A 140 -15.92 -1.17 -10.68
N GLU A 141 -16.53 -2.12 -11.38
CA GLU A 141 -15.82 -3.12 -12.18
C GLU A 141 -14.96 -2.47 -13.28
N GLN A 142 -15.54 -1.52 -14.03
CA GLN A 142 -14.78 -0.75 -15.03
C GLN A 142 -13.65 0.06 -14.39
N LYS A 143 -13.88 0.63 -13.21
CA LYS A 143 -12.85 1.36 -12.47
C LYS A 143 -11.70 0.44 -12.05
N ILE A 144 -12.01 -0.76 -11.58
CA ILE A 144 -11.02 -1.77 -11.20
C ILE A 144 -10.23 -2.23 -12.43
N LEU A 145 -10.88 -2.50 -13.56
CA LEU A 145 -10.21 -2.85 -14.81
C LEU A 145 -9.23 -1.76 -15.25
N LYS A 146 -9.67 -0.50 -15.24
CA LYS A 146 -8.79 0.65 -15.52
C LYS A 146 -7.64 0.78 -14.52
N GLY A 147 -7.90 0.52 -13.23
CA GLY A 147 -6.88 0.53 -12.19
C GLY A 147 -5.85 -0.58 -12.37
N ILE A 148 -6.28 -1.76 -12.85
CA ILE A 148 -5.39 -2.86 -13.20
C ILE A 148 -4.55 -2.51 -14.44
N GLU A 149 -5.17 -2.00 -15.50
CA GLU A 149 -4.46 -1.49 -16.69
C GLU A 149 -3.42 -0.45 -16.31
N PHE A 150 -3.80 0.56 -15.51
CA PHE A 150 -2.89 1.58 -15.04
C PHE A 150 -1.73 1.01 -14.21
N LYS A 151 -1.96 -0.04 -13.42
CA LYS A 151 -0.90 -0.72 -12.66
C LYS A 151 0.08 -1.45 -13.58
N TYR A 152 -0.40 -2.07 -14.66
CA TYR A 152 0.45 -2.69 -15.66
C TYR A 152 1.19 -1.65 -16.53
N GLU A 153 0.51 -0.58 -16.93
CA GLU A 153 1.07 0.52 -17.71
C GLU A 153 2.08 1.35 -16.91
N GLY A 154 1.82 1.62 -15.63
CA GLY A 154 2.74 2.33 -14.73
C GLY A 154 4.03 1.56 -14.41
N GLY A 155 4.05 0.25 -14.68
CA GLY A 155 5.26 -0.58 -14.66
C GLY A 155 5.99 -0.66 -16.01
N GLY A 156 5.40 -0.08 -17.06
CA GLY A 156 5.93 -0.08 -18.42
C GLY A 156 7.05 0.95 -18.63
N ARG A 157 7.92 0.66 -19.60
CA ARG A 157 8.85 1.67 -20.14
C ARG A 157 8.18 2.38 -21.30
N PHE A 158 8.21 3.70 -21.27
CA PHE A 158 7.71 4.54 -22.35
C PHE A 158 8.87 5.24 -23.05
N ALA A 159 8.72 5.53 -24.34
CA ALA A 159 9.73 6.25 -25.09
C ALA A 159 9.85 7.69 -24.55
N LEU A 160 11.08 8.18 -24.32
CA LEU A 160 11.29 9.55 -23.86
C LEU A 160 10.66 10.59 -24.80
N GLY A 161 10.73 10.35 -26.12
CA GLY A 161 10.13 11.24 -27.11
C GLY A 161 8.61 11.41 -26.96
N GLU A 162 7.93 10.41 -26.43
CA GLU A 162 6.48 10.40 -26.22
C GLU A 162 6.09 11.08 -24.89
N VAL A 163 6.83 10.79 -23.81
CA VAL A 163 6.47 11.26 -22.46
C VAL A 163 7.05 12.64 -22.12
N LEU A 164 8.20 13.01 -22.71
CA LEU A 164 8.86 14.29 -22.40
C LEU A 164 8.01 15.52 -22.75
N PRO A 165 7.31 15.58 -23.90
CA PRO A 165 6.39 16.68 -24.21
C PRO A 165 5.28 16.83 -23.15
N LEU A 166 4.64 15.72 -22.77
CA LEU A 166 3.60 15.70 -21.74
C LEU A 166 4.14 16.16 -20.38
N SER A 167 5.32 15.69 -20.00
CA SER A 167 5.99 16.07 -18.75
C SER A 167 6.31 17.57 -18.70
N ARG A 168 6.73 18.15 -19.83
CA ARG A 168 6.96 19.61 -19.96
C ARG A 168 5.66 20.41 -19.83
N GLU A 169 4.56 19.91 -20.37
CA GLU A 169 3.26 20.54 -20.22
C GLU A 169 2.81 20.56 -18.74
N ILE A 170 2.94 19.44 -18.05
CA ILE A 170 2.65 19.34 -16.61
C ILE A 170 3.54 20.32 -15.82
N LYS A 171 4.84 20.38 -16.11
CA LYS A 171 5.76 21.36 -15.52
C LYS A 171 5.29 22.81 -15.71
N ALA A 172 4.89 23.17 -16.94
CA ALA A 172 4.42 24.51 -17.25
C ALA A 172 3.13 24.88 -16.50
N ARG A 173 2.24 23.91 -16.25
CA ARG A 173 1.02 24.11 -15.44
C ARG A 173 1.36 24.27 -13.96
N LEU A 174 2.26 23.45 -13.41
CA LEU A 174 2.67 23.52 -12.00
C LEU A 174 3.39 24.83 -11.66
N LEU A 175 4.20 25.39 -12.57
CA LEU A 175 4.85 26.69 -12.38
C LEU A 175 3.87 27.87 -12.28
N LYS A 176 2.62 27.71 -12.74
CA LYS A 176 1.58 28.75 -12.60
C LYS A 176 0.87 28.71 -11.24
N VAL A 177 1.14 27.70 -10.41
CA VAL A 177 0.52 27.56 -9.09
C VAL A 177 1.23 28.49 -8.10
N LYS A 178 0.46 29.34 -7.43
CA LYS A 178 0.98 30.30 -6.45
C LYS A 178 1.64 29.54 -5.28
N GLY A 179 2.91 29.85 -5.01
CA GLY A 179 3.73 29.20 -3.96
C GLY A 179 4.76 28.20 -4.49
N VAL A 180 4.75 27.87 -5.78
CA VAL A 180 5.76 27.01 -6.40
C VAL A 180 6.96 27.85 -6.85
N GLY A 181 8.14 27.62 -6.26
CA GLY A 181 9.37 28.35 -6.60
C GLY A 181 10.17 27.74 -7.76
N ALA A 182 10.19 26.41 -7.87
CA ALA A 182 10.85 25.68 -8.96
C ALA A 182 10.15 24.34 -9.20
N VAL A 183 10.16 23.89 -10.45
CA VAL A 183 9.66 22.56 -10.85
C VAL A 183 10.67 21.93 -11.79
N GLU A 184 11.11 20.72 -11.45
CA GLU A 184 12.06 19.95 -12.23
C GLU A 184 11.47 18.57 -12.56
N VAL A 185 11.68 18.10 -13.79
CA VAL A 185 11.20 16.80 -14.23
C VAL A 185 12.30 15.78 -13.93
N ALA A 186 12.09 14.94 -12.93
CA ALA A 186 12.97 13.82 -12.62
C ALA A 186 12.47 12.57 -13.35
N ILE A 187 13.30 11.98 -14.23
CA ILE A 187 12.97 10.76 -14.96
C ILE A 187 13.85 9.62 -14.44
N ARG A 188 13.24 8.51 -14.05
CA ARG A 188 13.96 7.30 -13.66
C ARG A 188 14.35 6.50 -14.91
N THR A 189 15.53 6.78 -15.45
CA THR A 189 16.10 6.05 -16.60
C THR A 189 17.00 4.90 -16.14
N SER A 190 16.92 3.71 -16.75
CA SER A 190 17.85 2.60 -16.46
C SER A 190 19.24 2.76 -17.10
N GLY A 191 19.55 3.92 -17.67
CA GLY A 191 20.83 4.26 -18.29
C GLY A 191 20.83 5.71 -18.76
N ARG A 192 22.01 6.31 -18.93
CA ARG A 192 22.14 7.67 -19.47
C ARG A 192 21.58 7.73 -20.90
N GLY A 193 20.36 8.27 -21.07
CA GLY A 193 19.86 8.75 -22.35
C GLY A 193 19.07 7.78 -23.24
N CYS A 194 18.19 6.95 -22.69
CA CYS A 194 17.17 6.22 -23.47
C CYS A 194 15.76 6.68 -23.12
#